data_AF-A0A1C5G2Y1-F1
#
_entry.id   AF-A0A1C5G2Y1-F1
#
_cell.length_a   1.000
_cell.length_b   1.000
_cell.length_c   1.000
_cell.angle_alpha   90.00
_cell.angle_beta   90.00
_cell.angle_gamma   90.00
#
_symmetry.space_group_name_H-M   'P 1'
#
loop_
_entity.id
_entity.type
_entity.pdbx_description
1 polymer ?
#
loop_
_entity_poly.entity_id
_entity_poly.type
_entity_poly.pdbx_seq_one_letter_code
_entity_poly.pdbx_strand_id
1 'polypeptide(L)'
;MRLCFLVEERYRHDGMPREVIRQLSAWGHQVDVVRPGRSLMRMSDTVRAGSHDAWVLKTVSGGPGLTLLEAAAAVGLTTVNDARSIRGVRDKALAAAIGRGGGLP
;
A
#
# COMPACT_ATOMS: atom_id res chain seq x y z
N MET A 1 10.25 1.56 13.38
CA MET A 1 8.92 1.11 12.91
C MET A 1 9.08 -0.14 12.07
N ARG A 2 8.07 -1.01 12.08
CA ARG A 2 7.95 -2.19 11.22
C ARG A 2 6.95 -1.87 10.12
N LEU A 3 7.37 -1.95 8.87
CA LEU A 3 6.59 -1.56 7.71
C LEU A 3 6.33 -2.78 6.83
N CYS A 4 5.09 -3.01 6.44
CA CYS A 4 4.74 -4.02 5.45
C CYS A 4 4.68 -3.36 4.07
N PHE A 5 5.60 -3.71 3.18
CA PHE A 5 5.67 -3.15 1.84
C PHE A 5 5.12 -4.14 0.82
N LEU A 6 3.89 -3.88 0.35
CA LEU A 6 3.19 -4.67 -0.65
C LEU A 6 3.70 -4.27 -2.05
N VAL A 7 4.45 -5.17 -2.70
CA VAL A 7 4.99 -4.98 -4.05
C VAL A 7 4.39 -6.00 -5.00
N GLU A 8 3.66 -5.53 -6.00
CA GLU A 8 3.20 -6.40 -7.09
C GLU A 8 4.36 -6.89 -7.94
N GLU A 9 4.24 -8.12 -8.46
CA GLU A 9 5.31 -8.81 -9.20
C GLU A 9 5.84 -7.98 -10.38
N ARG A 10 4.95 -7.20 -11.03
CA ARG A 10 5.30 -6.30 -12.14
C ARG A 10 6.34 -5.24 -11.74
N TYR A 11 6.34 -4.77 -10.50
CA TYR A 11 7.17 -3.66 -10.03
C TYR A 11 8.37 -4.11 -9.20
N ARG A 12 8.60 -5.43 -9.08
CA ARG A 12 9.66 -5.98 -8.21
C ARG A 12 11.08 -5.51 -8.55
N HIS A 13 11.29 -5.08 -9.79
CA HIS A 13 12.58 -4.61 -10.29
C HIS A 13 12.61 -3.11 -10.56
N ASP A 14 11.49 -2.41 -10.37
CA ASP A 14 11.43 -0.97 -10.53
C ASP A 14 12.37 -0.29 -9.52
N GLY A 15 13.05 0.76 -9.97
CA GLY A 15 13.98 1.50 -9.11
C GLY A 15 13.28 2.11 -7.89
N MET A 16 12.07 2.65 -8.08
CA MET A 16 11.34 3.37 -7.03
C MET A 16 11.02 2.53 -5.79
N PRO A 17 10.32 1.38 -5.85
CA PRO A 17 10.06 0.59 -4.64
C PRO A 17 11.34 0.10 -3.96
N ARG A 18 12.36 -0.27 -4.74
CA ARG A 18 13.66 -0.71 -4.19
C ARG A 18 14.36 0.41 -3.43
N GLU A 19 14.36 1.62 -3.97
CA GLU A 19 15.00 2.78 -3.35
C GLU A 19 14.25 3.21 -2.08
N VAL A 20 12.92 3.21 -2.10
CA VAL A 20 12.13 3.52 -0.89
C VAL A 20 12.42 2.49 0.22
N ILE A 21 12.42 1.20 -0.09
CA ILE A 21 12.77 0.14 0.88
C ILE A 21 14.19 0.37 1.42
N ARG A 22 15.16 0.64 0.54
CA ARG A 22 16.55 0.89 0.92
C ARG A 22 16.68 2.07 1.88
N GLN A 23 16.01 3.19 1.59
CA GLN A 23 16.04 4.40 2.42
C GLN A 23 15.38 4.17 3.78
N LEU A 24 14.21 3.53 3.82
CA LEU A 24 13.54 3.18 5.07
C LEU A 24 14.42 2.29 5.96
N SER A 25 15.10 1.30 5.38
CA SER A 25 16.07 0.48 6.10
C SER A 25 17.28 1.29 6.58
N ALA A 26 17.78 2.22 5.77
CA ALA A 26 18.90 3.09 6.14
C ALA A 26 18.56 4.05 7.31
N TRP A 27 17.29 4.44 7.44
CA TRP A 27 16.78 5.18 8.60
C TRP A 27 16.48 4.31 9.83
N GLY A 28 16.75 3.00 9.78
CA GLY A 28 16.58 2.08 10.90
C GLY A 28 15.16 1.51 11.03
N HIS A 29 14.32 1.61 10.00
CA HIS A 29 13.03 0.91 9.97
C HIS A 29 13.22 -0.55 9.54
N GLN A 30 12.39 -1.44 10.08
CA GLN A 30 12.27 -2.81 9.56
C GLN A 30 11.23 -2.81 8.44
N VAL A 31 11.58 -3.39 7.28
CA VAL A 31 10.70 -3.44 6.12
C VAL A 31 10.52 -4.88 5.67
N ASP A 32 9.31 -5.41 5.84
CA ASP A 32 8.93 -6.72 5.36
C ASP A 32 8.28 -6.58 3.97
N VAL A 33 8.87 -7.21 2.95
CA VAL A 33 8.39 -7.10 1.55
C VAL A 33 7.47 -8.26 1.22
N VAL A 34 6.23 -7.95 0.87
CA VAL A 34 5.16 -8.92 0.57
C VAL A 34 4.84 -8.87 -0.92
N ARG A 35 4.81 -10.04 -1.58
CA ARG A 35 4.51 -10.20 -3.01
C ARG A 35 3.24 -11.03 -3.21
N PRO A 36 2.06 -10.40 -3.28
CA PRO A 36 0.77 -11.09 -3.15
C PRO A 36 0.49 -12.12 -4.26
N GLY A 37 1.08 -11.98 -5.44
CA GLY A 37 0.89 -12.91 -6.56
C GLY A 37 1.76 -14.17 -6.54
N ARG A 38 2.75 -14.28 -5.64
CA ARG A 38 3.69 -15.43 -5.60
C ARG A 38 3.64 -16.22 -4.29
N SER A 39 2.84 -15.80 -3.33
CA SER A 39 2.87 -16.37 -1.99
C SER A 39 1.50 -16.92 -1.62
N LEU A 40 1.46 -18.19 -1.23
CA LEU A 40 0.35 -18.74 -0.48
C LEU A 40 0.34 -18.08 0.90
N MET A 41 -0.40 -16.98 1.03
CA MET A 41 -0.52 -16.24 2.29
C MET A 41 -1.87 -16.53 2.91
N ARG A 42 -1.89 -16.90 4.20
CA ARG A 42 -3.11 -16.80 5.00
C ARG A 42 -3.38 -15.33 5.26
N MET A 43 -4.20 -14.71 4.42
CA MET A 43 -4.52 -13.28 4.50
C MET A 43 -4.97 -12.85 5.90
N SER A 44 -5.72 -13.72 6.58
CA SER A 44 -6.16 -13.51 7.95
C SER A 44 -5.00 -13.35 8.93
N ASP A 45 -3.91 -14.11 8.75
CA ASP A 45 -2.75 -14.09 9.64
C ASP A 45 -1.83 -12.91 9.32
N THR A 46 -1.66 -12.61 8.03
CA THR A 46 -0.89 -11.44 7.58
C THR A 46 -1.52 -10.13 8.08
N VAL A 47 -2.84 -10.02 8.02
CA VAL A 47 -3.58 -8.82 8.47
C VAL A 47 -3.79 -8.82 9.99
N ARG A 48 -4.05 -9.98 10.63
CA ARG A 48 -4.19 -10.06 12.10
C ARG A 48 -2.90 -9.81 12.85
N ALA A 49 -1.74 -10.00 12.24
CA ALA A 49 -0.49 -10.00 12.99
C ALA A 49 -0.19 -8.67 13.68
N GLY A 50 -0.83 -7.54 13.31
CA GLY A 50 -0.67 -6.25 14.01
C GLY A 50 0.79 -5.82 14.21
N SER A 51 1.70 -6.45 13.47
CA SER A 51 3.13 -6.46 13.75
C SER A 51 3.85 -5.35 12.99
N HIS A 52 3.10 -4.69 12.10
CA HIS A 52 3.53 -3.55 11.31
C HIS A 52 2.79 -2.31 11.77
N ASP A 53 3.56 -1.24 11.96
CA ASP A 53 3.04 0.08 12.28
C ASP A 53 2.32 0.73 11.08
N ALA A 54 2.69 0.32 9.85
CA ALA A 54 2.03 0.77 8.62
C ALA A 54 2.21 -0.21 7.45
N TRP A 55 1.25 -0.15 6.53
CA TRP A 55 1.20 -0.92 5.30
C TRP A 55 1.34 0.00 4.09
N VAL A 56 2.38 -0.21 3.28
CA VAL A 56 2.69 0.61 2.11
C VAL A 56 2.36 -0.18 0.85
N LEU A 57 1.58 0.42 -0.06
CA LEU A 57 1.19 -0.23 -1.30
C LEU A 57 1.89 0.34 -2.52
N LYS A 58 2.60 -0.53 -3.24
CA LYS A 58 3.00 -0.29 -4.62
C LYS A 58 2.43 -1.36 -5.55
N THR A 59 1.25 -1.04 -6.10
CA THR A 59 0.42 -1.99 -6.87
C THR A 59 0.21 -1.59 -8.33
N VAL A 60 -0.18 -2.58 -9.14
CA VAL A 60 -0.86 -2.36 -10.43
C VAL A 60 -2.32 -1.98 -10.15
N SER A 61 -2.99 -1.36 -11.11
CA SER A 61 -4.39 -1.01 -10.94
C SER A 61 -5.26 -2.26 -10.74
N GLY A 62 -5.77 -2.47 -9.52
CA GLY A 62 -6.73 -3.55 -9.20
C GLY A 62 -6.09 -4.90 -8.85
N GLY A 63 -4.78 -4.93 -8.58
CA GLY A 63 -4.09 -6.17 -8.17
C GLY A 63 -4.39 -6.60 -6.72
N PRO A 64 -4.05 -7.85 -6.35
CA PRO A 64 -4.25 -8.41 -5.01
C PRO A 64 -3.62 -7.59 -3.87
N GLY A 65 -2.60 -6.77 -4.15
CA GLY A 65 -2.05 -5.83 -3.17
C GLY A 65 -3.06 -4.78 -2.69
N LEU A 66 -4.00 -4.34 -3.54
CA LEU A 66 -5.04 -3.39 -3.13
C LEU A 66 -5.98 -4.01 -2.10
N THR A 67 -6.43 -5.25 -2.34
CA THR A 67 -7.30 -5.98 -1.41
C THR A 67 -6.64 -6.20 -0.06
N LEU A 68 -5.33 -6.50 -0.02
CA LEU A 68 -4.59 -6.63 1.24
C LEU A 68 -4.51 -5.29 1.99
N LEU A 69 -4.31 -4.19 1.28
CA LEU A 69 -4.28 -2.87 1.90
C LEU A 69 -5.66 -2.48 2.45
N GLU A 70 -6.74 -2.77 1.71
CA GLU A 70 -8.12 -2.54 2.16
C GLU A 70 -8.46 -3.40 3.39
N ALA A 71 -8.02 -4.66 3.42
CA ALA A 71 -8.19 -5.53 4.58
C ALA A 71 -7.44 -5.01 5.82
N ALA A 72 -6.22 -4.49 5.65
CA ALA A 72 -5.48 -3.85 6.73
C ALA A 72 -6.21 -2.60 7.27
N ALA A 73 -6.71 -1.73 6.38
CA ALA A 73 -7.49 -0.57 6.78
C ALA A 73 -8.79 -0.96 7.52
N ALA A 74 -9.47 -2.02 7.10
CA ALA A 74 -10.73 -2.48 7.70
C ALA A 74 -10.56 -2.94 9.17
N VAL A 75 -9.36 -3.34 9.57
CA VAL A 75 -9.04 -3.70 10.97
C VAL A 75 -8.33 -2.56 11.73
N GLY A 76 -8.31 -1.35 11.19
CA GLY A 76 -7.78 -0.16 11.85
C GLY A 76 -6.27 0.06 11.71
N LEU A 77 -5.59 -0.66 10.81
CA LEU A 77 -4.16 -0.47 10.58
C LEU A 77 -3.89 0.72 9.68
N THR A 78 -2.76 1.39 9.91
CA THR A 78 -2.29 2.52 9.09
C THR A 78 -1.93 2.03 7.69
N THR A 79 -2.44 2.72 6.67
CA THR A 79 -2.16 2.42 5.25
C THR A 79 -1.56 3.62 4.53
N VAL A 80 -0.62 3.36 3.61
CA VAL A 80 0.07 4.36 2.80
C VAL A 80 0.03 3.93 1.33
N ASN A 81 -0.64 4.63 0.43
CA ASN A 81 -1.61 5.70 0.73
C ASN A 81 -2.78 5.16 1.56
N ASP A 82 -3.55 6.06 2.18
CA ASP A 82 -4.81 5.69 2.83
C ASP A 82 -5.68 4.93 1.83
N ALA A 83 -6.04 3.69 2.16
CA ALA A 83 -6.81 2.82 1.27
C ALA A 83 -8.08 3.50 0.73
N ARG A 84 -8.72 4.35 1.53
CA ARG A 84 -9.95 5.09 1.18
C ARG A 84 -9.71 6.13 0.09
N SER A 85 -8.50 6.67 0.00
CA SER A 85 -8.15 7.68 -1.00
C SER A 85 -7.89 7.08 -2.39
N ILE A 86 -7.52 5.80 -2.48
CA ILE A 86 -7.02 5.17 -3.71
C ILE A 86 -8.05 5.20 -4.83
N ARG A 87 -9.32 4.86 -4.54
CA ARG A 87 -10.38 4.92 -5.56
C ARG A 87 -10.63 6.35 -6.00
N GLY A 88 -10.69 7.29 -5.05
CA GLY A 88 -10.92 8.70 -5.29
C GLY A 88 -9.90 9.31 -6.25
N VAL A 89 -8.61 9.03 -6.06
CA VAL A 89 -7.55 9.57 -6.92
C VAL A 89 -7.42 8.88 -8.29
N ARG A 90 -7.97 7.67 -8.44
CA ARG A 90 -7.93 6.93 -9.71
C ARG A 90 -9.06 7.32 -10.66
N ASP A 91 -10.23 7.59 -10.09
CA ASP A 91 -11.36 8.09 -10.85
C ASP A 91 -11.17 9.58 -11.10
N LYS A 92 -10.82 9.95 -12.34
CA LYS A 92 -10.54 11.35 -12.70
C LYS A 92 -11.78 12.25 -12.58
N ALA A 93 -12.98 11.71 -12.78
CA ALA A 93 -14.20 12.49 -12.62
C ALA A 93 -14.44 12.79 -11.14
N LEU A 94 -14.30 11.77 -10.27
CA LEU A 94 -14.40 11.94 -8.83
C LEU A 94 -13.28 12.84 -8.28
N ALA A 95 -12.03 12.63 -8.70
CA ALA A 95 -10.90 13.46 -8.30
C ALA A 95 -11.09 14.93 -8.70
N ALA A 96 -11.55 15.20 -9.92
CA ALA A 96 -11.84 16.55 -10.39
C ALA A 96 -13.01 17.18 -9.61
N ALA A 97 -14.06 16.42 -9.32
CA ALA A 97 -15.19 16.91 -8.52
C ALA A 97 -14.77 17.26 -7.08
N ILE A 98 -14.01 16.39 -6.42
CA ILE A 98 -13.44 16.64 -5.08
C ILE A 98 -12.50 17.85 -5.12
N GLY A 99 -11.60 17.90 -6.11
CA GLY A 99 -10.62 18.98 -6.25
C GLY A 99 -11.29 20.33 -6.42
N ARG A 100 -12.25 20.45 -7.34
CA ARG A 100 -13.03 21.68 -7.54
C ARG A 100 -13.85 22.06 -6.32
N GLY A 101 -14.47 21.08 -5.66
CA GLY A 101 -15.18 21.30 -4.39
C GLY A 101 -14.25 21.85 -3.28
N GLY A 102 -12.96 21.54 -3.34
CA GLY A 102 -11.92 22.07 -2.47
C GLY A 102 -11.21 23.34 -2.97
N GLY A 103 -11.67 23.95 -4.06
CA GLY A 103 -11.09 25.19 -4.61
C GLY A 103 -9.88 25.00 -5.52
N LEU A 104 -9.59 23.77 -5.96
CA LEU A 104 -8.58 23.52 -6.99
C LEU A 104 -9.12 23.89 -8.39
N PRO A 105 -8.26 24.42 -9.28
CA PRO A 105 -8.65 24.77 -10.66
C PRO A 105 -9.12 23.56 -11.47
#